data_AF-A0A444X383-F1
#
_entry.id   AF-A0A444X383-F1
#
_cell.length_a   1.000
_cell.length_b   1.000
_cell.length_c   1.000
_cell.angle_alpha   90.00
_cell.angle_beta   90.00
_cell.angle_gamma   90.00
#
_symmetry.space_group_name_H-M   'P 1'
#
loop_
_entity.id
_entity.type
_entity.pdbx_description
1 polymer ?
#
loop_
_entity_poly.entity_id
_entity_poly.type
_entity_poly.pdbx_seq_one_letter_code
_entity_poly.pdbx_strand_id
1 'polypeptide(L)'
;MGSISQNHAKLDLDTITDAIRPLVEADPSMKVKSIIAKVQSRFNYTVSYRKAWLVKQKAVAKIFVWLKTITAKMPRSRVQNYYPLQNFTKLAT
;
A
#
# COMPACT_ATOMS: atom_id res chain seq x y z
N MET A 1 -36.57 -12.40 -14.72
CA MET A 1 -35.73 -12.45 -13.50
C MET A 1 -34.44 -11.71 -13.80
N GLY A 2 -34.23 -10.56 -13.14
CA GLY A 2 -33.13 -9.65 -13.47
C GLY A 2 -31.78 -10.20 -13.03
N SER A 3 -30.87 -10.38 -13.99
CA SER A 3 -29.45 -10.51 -13.71
C SER A 3 -28.99 -9.17 -13.12
N ILE A 4 -28.73 -9.15 -11.81
CA ILE A 4 -28.02 -8.04 -11.17
C ILE A 4 -26.59 -8.09 -11.72
N SER A 5 -26.39 -7.44 -12.86
CA SER A 5 -25.09 -7.16 -13.43
C SER A 5 -24.28 -6.41 -12.36
N GLN A 6 -23.35 -7.09 -11.70
CA GLN A 6 -22.40 -6.52 -10.73
C GLN A 6 -21.39 -5.54 -11.38
N ASN A 7 -21.77 -4.87 -12.46
CA ASN A 7 -20.94 -3.93 -13.20
C ASN A 7 -21.11 -2.51 -12.66
N HIS A 8 -20.76 -2.23 -11.40
CA HIS A 8 -20.69 -0.84 -10.93
C HIS A 8 -19.59 -0.48 -9.94
N ALA A 9 -18.72 -1.40 -9.49
CA ALA A 9 -17.62 -1.04 -8.59
C ALA A 9 -16.28 -1.58 -9.09
N LYS A 10 -15.75 -0.98 -10.16
CA LYS A 10 -14.32 -1.07 -10.44
C LYS A 10 -13.64 -0.24 -9.35
N LEU A 11 -13.52 -0.81 -8.14
CA LEU A 11 -12.83 -0.17 -7.03
C LEU A 11 -11.49 0.33 -7.55
N ASP A 12 -11.34 1.64 -7.49
CA ASP A 12 -10.19 2.31 -8.05
C ASP A 12 -8.95 1.86 -7.30
N LEU A 13 -7.87 1.66 -8.07
CA LEU A 13 -6.63 1.17 -7.52
C LEU A 13 -6.11 2.13 -6.45
N ASP A 14 -6.31 3.44 -6.62
CA ASP A 14 -5.90 4.42 -5.62
C ASP A 14 -6.71 4.34 -4.33
N THR A 15 -8.03 4.15 -4.42
CA THR A 15 -8.88 3.96 -3.24
C THR A 15 -8.43 2.74 -2.42
N ILE A 16 -8.13 1.62 -3.08
CA ILE A 16 -7.63 0.43 -2.38
C ILE A 16 -6.24 0.71 -1.81
N THR A 17 -5.36 1.38 -2.56
CA THR A 17 -3.99 1.70 -2.14
C THR A 17 -3.99 2.55 -0.88
N ASP A 18 -4.80 3.59 -0.82
CA ASP A 18 -4.88 4.48 0.33
C ASP A 18 -5.47 3.78 1.55
N ALA A 19 -6.43 2.88 1.33
CA ALA A 19 -6.99 2.06 2.38
C ALA A 19 -5.97 1.07 2.98
N ILE A 20 -5.09 0.47 2.18
CA ILE A 20 -4.10 -0.51 2.66
C ILE A 20 -2.77 0.11 3.08
N ARG A 21 -2.47 1.34 2.65
CA ARG A 21 -1.20 2.05 2.95
C ARG A 21 -0.77 1.94 4.42
N PRO A 22 -1.61 2.25 5.43
CA PRO A 22 -1.18 2.16 6.83
C PRO A 22 -0.79 0.73 7.25
N LEU A 23 -1.37 -0.30 6.62
CA LEU A 23 -1.02 -1.69 6.92
C LEU A 23 0.33 -2.06 6.33
N VAL A 24 0.62 -1.60 5.11
CA VAL A 24 1.91 -1.83 4.43
C VAL A 24 3.02 -1.02 5.12
N GLU A 25 2.69 0.12 5.69
CA GLU A 25 3.62 0.92 6.50
C GLU A 25 3.96 0.23 7.82
N ALA A 26 2.96 -0.32 8.51
CA ALA A 26 3.16 -1.06 9.76
C ALA A 26 3.87 -2.40 9.55
N ASP A 27 3.53 -3.12 8.48
CA ASP A 27 4.17 -4.38 8.09
C ASP A 27 4.45 -4.43 6.58
N PRO A 28 5.63 -3.98 6.13
CA PRO A 28 6.05 -4.06 4.73
C PRO A 28 6.14 -5.51 4.20
N SER A 29 6.36 -6.47 5.09
CA SER A 29 6.47 -7.90 4.78
C SER A 29 5.11 -8.59 4.62
N MET A 30 4.01 -7.86 4.84
CA MET A 30 2.65 -8.37 4.70
C MET A 30 2.45 -9.09 3.37
N LYS A 31 1.94 -10.33 3.46
CA LYS A 31 1.70 -11.18 2.28
C LYS A 31 0.54 -10.62 1.45
N VAL A 32 0.62 -10.78 0.13
CA VAL A 32 -0.43 -10.37 -0.82
C VAL A 32 -1.76 -11.05 -0.52
N LYS A 33 -1.73 -12.31 -0.06
CA LYS A 33 -2.95 -13.03 0.36
C LYS A 33 -3.68 -12.31 1.49
N SER A 34 -2.95 -11.74 2.45
CA SER A 34 -3.53 -10.94 3.54
C SER A 34 -4.15 -9.64 3.02
N ILE A 35 -3.51 -9.01 2.03
CA ILE A 35 -4.07 -7.82 1.35
C ILE A 35 -5.39 -8.17 0.66
N ILE A 36 -5.45 -9.29 -0.07
CA ILE A 36 -6.69 -9.75 -0.73
C ILE A 36 -7.80 -9.96 0.30
N ALA A 37 -7.52 -10.68 1.40
CA ALA A 37 -8.49 -10.91 2.46
C ALA A 37 -8.98 -9.59 3.08
N LYS A 38 -8.08 -8.62 3.28
CA LYS A 38 -8.44 -7.32 3.84
C LYS A 38 -9.31 -6.50 2.90
N VAL A 39 -8.97 -6.47 1.60
CA VAL A 39 -9.75 -5.76 0.58
C VAL A 39 -11.13 -6.39 0.44
N GLN A 40 -11.21 -7.73 0.44
CA GLN A 40 -12.48 -8.45 0.43
C GLN A 40 -13.33 -8.12 1.66
N SER A 41 -12.76 -8.14 2.86
CA SER A 41 -13.47 -7.79 4.10
C SER A 41 -13.93 -6.33 4.13
N ARG A 42 -13.11 -5.38 3.65
CA ARG A 42 -13.45 -3.94 3.71
C ARG A 42 -14.44 -3.50 2.65
N PHE A 43 -14.32 -4.04 1.45
CA PHE A 43 -15.01 -3.52 0.29
C PHE A 43 -16.03 -4.51 -0.29
N ASN A 44 -16.18 -5.68 0.35
CA ASN A 44 -16.98 -6.79 -0.15
C ASN A 44 -16.63 -7.14 -1.62
N TYR A 45 -15.34 -7.01 -1.98
CA TYR A 45 -14.86 -7.12 -3.34
C TYR A 45 -13.65 -8.05 -3.44
N THR A 46 -13.74 -9.05 -4.31
CA THR A 46 -12.65 -9.98 -4.58
C THR A 46 -11.69 -9.38 -5.61
N VAL A 47 -10.50 -8.98 -5.13
CA VAL A 47 -9.40 -8.54 -5.99
C VAL A 47 -8.57 -9.74 -6.47
N SER A 48 -8.16 -9.70 -7.74
CA SER A 48 -7.18 -10.66 -8.25
C SER A 48 -5.82 -10.47 -7.58
N TYR A 49 -5.03 -11.55 -7.53
CA TYR A 49 -3.68 -11.53 -6.97
C TYR A 49 -2.79 -10.45 -7.61
N ARG A 50 -2.82 -10.35 -8.95
CA ARG A 50 -2.06 -9.34 -9.70
C ARG A 50 -2.46 -7.91 -9.29
N LYS A 51 -3.76 -7.65 -9.11
CA LYS A 51 -4.24 -6.34 -8.68
C LYS A 51 -3.78 -6.04 -7.26
N ALA A 52 -3.90 -6.99 -6.33
CA ALA A 52 -3.42 -6.83 -4.95
C ALA A 52 -1.90 -6.61 -4.86
N TRP A 53 -1.11 -7.29 -5.71
CA TRP A 53 0.33 -7.03 -5.84
C TRP A 53 0.62 -5.59 -6.26
N LEU A 54 -0.07 -5.09 -7.29
CA LEU A 54 0.09 -3.70 -7.75
C LEU A 54 -0.29 -2.69 -6.67
N VAL A 55 -1.37 -2.93 -5.93
CA VAL A 55 -1.77 -2.08 -4.79
C VAL A 55 -0.65 -2.04 -3.74
N LYS A 56 -0.05 -3.19 -3.39
CA LYS A 56 1.08 -3.25 -2.44
C LYS A 56 2.25 -2.40 -2.92
N GLN A 57 2.67 -2.58 -4.16
CA GLN A 57 3.80 -1.84 -4.75
C GLN A 57 3.52 -0.32 -4.79
N LYS A 58 2.29 0.07 -5.16
CA LYS A 58 1.88 1.48 -5.18
C LYS A 58 1.88 2.08 -3.77
N ALA A 59 1.45 1.32 -2.75
CA ALA A 59 1.49 1.75 -1.36
C ALA A 59 2.93 1.99 -0.88
N VAL A 60 3.84 1.06 -1.16
CA VAL A 60 5.28 1.20 -0.85
C VAL A 60 5.86 2.44 -1.54
N ALA A 61 5.55 2.65 -2.82
CA ALA A 61 6.00 3.84 -3.55
C ALA A 61 5.48 5.14 -2.93
N LYS A 62 4.20 5.20 -2.53
CA LYS A 62 3.62 6.37 -1.84
C LYS A 62 4.34 6.64 -0.51
N ILE A 63 4.65 5.60 0.27
CA ILE A 63 5.38 5.72 1.54
C ILE A 63 6.80 6.27 1.28
N PHE A 64 7.49 5.74 0.27
CA PHE A 64 8.85 6.18 -0.08
C PHE A 64 8.89 7.65 -0.53
N VAL A 65 7.94 8.09 -1.36
CA VAL A 65 7.82 9.50 -1.76
C VAL A 65 7.56 10.40 -0.55
N TRP A 66 6.63 10.01 0.32
CA TRP A 66 6.34 10.75 1.55
C TRP A 66 7.58 10.87 2.45
N LEU A 67 8.30 9.76 2.68
CA LEU A 67 9.56 9.78 3.44
C LEU A 67 10.59 10.73 2.82
N LYS A 68 10.78 10.70 1.51
CA LYS A 68 11.66 11.64 0.80
C LYS A 68 11.27 13.09 1.04
N THR A 69 9.98 13.41 0.97
CA THR A 69 9.52 14.79 1.22
C THR A 69 9.77 15.27 2.64
N ILE A 70 9.68 14.40 3.64
CA ILE A 70 10.04 14.74 5.02
C ILE A 70 11.55 14.94 5.12
N THR A 71 12.36 14.05 4.55
CA THR A 71 13.83 14.19 4.61
C THR A 71 14.34 15.45 3.91
N ALA A 72 13.68 15.89 2.84
CA ALA A 72 14.03 17.12 2.13
C ALA A 72 13.75 18.39 2.96
N LYS A 73 12.80 18.32 3.89
CA LYS A 73 12.45 19.42 4.81
C LYS A 73 13.27 19.40 6.11
N MET A 74 14.02 18.33 6.37
CA MET A 74 14.79 18.17 7.60
C MET A 74 16.24 18.66 7.43
N PRO A 75 16.85 19.26 8.47
CA PRO A 75 18.28 19.53 8.46
C PRO A 75 19.07 18.22 8.37
N ARG A 76 20.19 18.23 7.65
CA ARG A 76 21.05 17.06 7.38
C ARG A 76 21.46 16.30 8.65
N SER A 77 21.62 17.00 9.77
CA SER A 77 21.93 16.42 11.10
C SER A 77 20.81 15.54 11.67
N ARG A 78 19.54 15.76 11.30
CA ARG A 78 18.39 14.96 11.75
C ARG A 78 18.11 13.75 10.86
N VAL A 79 18.52 13.80 9.60
CA VAL A 79 18.26 12.72 8.61
C VAL A 79 19.03 11.44 8.95
N GLN A 80 20.24 11.56 9.50
CA GLN A 80 21.12 10.43 9.80
C GLN A 80 20.57 9.47 10.88
N ASN A 81 19.65 9.95 11.75
CA ASN A 81 19.09 9.19 12.87
C ASN A 81 17.66 8.65 12.62
N TYR A 82 17.15 8.72 11.39
CA TYR A 82 15.75 8.38 11.10
C TYR A 82 15.57 6.88 10.76
N TYR A 83 15.19 6.10 11.76
CA TYR A 83 14.97 4.65 11.74
C TYR A 83 14.08 4.10 10.61
N PRO A 84 13.00 4.77 10.13
CA PRO A 84 12.15 4.24 9.07
C PRO A 84 12.89 3.98 7.74
N LEU A 85 13.89 4.81 7.40
CA LEU A 85 14.60 4.71 6.12
C LEU A 85 15.45 3.44 6.01
N GLN A 86 16.01 2.96 7.13
CA GLN A 86 16.91 1.79 7.15
C GLN A 86 16.17 0.46 6.94
N ASN A 87 14.87 0.40 7.28
CA ASN A 87 14.06 -0.81 7.11
C ASN A 87 13.51 -0.94 5.68
N PHE A 88 13.26 0.16 4.98
CA PHE A 88 12.84 0.11 3.57
C PHE A 88 13.97 -0.24 2.61
N THR A 89 15.21 0.20 2.87
CA THR A 89 16.37 -0.10 2.00
C THR A 89 16.81 -1.55 2.09
N LYS A 90 16.68 -2.20 3.26
CA LYS A 90 17.00 -3.63 3.46
C LYS A 90 16.08 -4.61 2.73
N LEU A 91 14.92 -4.17 2.24
CA LEU A 91 13.95 -5.01 1.52
C LEU A 91 14.05 -4.91 -0.01
N ALA A 92 14.98 -4.10 -0.52
CA ALA A 92 15.19 -3.85 -1.94
C ALA A 92 16.50 -4.47 -2.50
N THR A 93 17.17 -5.33 -1.72
CA THR A 93 18.37 -6.10 -2.09
C THR A 93 18.07 -7.58 -1.97
#